data_AF-A0A535P167-F1
#
_entry.id   AF-A0A535P167-F1
#
_cell.length_a   1.000
_cell.length_b   1.000
_cell.length_c   1.000
_cell.angle_alpha   90.00
_cell.angle_beta   90.00
_cell.angle_gamma   90.00
#
_symmetry.space_group_name_H-M   'P 1'
#
loop_
_entity.id
_entity.type
_entity.pdbx_description
1 polymer ?
#
loop_
_entity_poly.entity_id
_entity_poly.type
_entity_poly.pdbx_seq_one_letter_code
_entity_poly.pdbx_strand_id
1 'polypeptide(L)'
;MSRDEDAGDSGFERFEHFLEQWSRRDFLKRTGGAAAYLTFLAGGVEFLEACAGGGGTQSATPKKGGHVVEGNITDIRTLNSMLSSDTASNQVIGLMFDGLLNQKKNGDLIGALAQDVPKPSSDGLTYTFKLRDNLKWSDGQAITADDVKFTYALAYDPQYKDFASPRRGDLSKYIASIDTPDPKTVVVKTTQVYAPFLASHGLYGILPKHVLGNLDGKALNSAEFNSGPTVVNGPFKFKSWDKGQQVTLERNDSYWGGAPYLDQWIMKVLPDSVALTNQLKTGELDIGPVDPGQFDNLKTTESVTTTEFPVPTLSSLCPRSPSTPTT
;
A
#
# COMPACT_ATOMS: atom_id res chain seq x y z
N MET A 1 -40.74 -27.11 9.33
CA MET A 1 -40.10 -27.64 10.56
C MET A 1 -39.57 -26.44 11.33
N SER A 2 -39.68 -26.52 12.65
CA SER A 2 -39.72 -25.45 13.66
C SER A 2 -38.49 -24.55 13.77
N ARG A 3 -38.75 -23.33 14.27
CA ARG A 3 -37.84 -22.43 14.98
C ARG A 3 -36.88 -23.19 15.90
N ASP A 4 -35.63 -22.76 15.91
CA ASP A 4 -34.86 -22.53 17.13
C ASP A 4 -34.12 -21.18 16.96
N GLU A 5 -34.55 -20.21 17.75
CA GLU A 5 -33.82 -18.99 18.10
C GLU A 5 -32.97 -19.34 19.32
N ASP A 6 -31.63 -19.28 19.23
CA ASP A 6 -30.72 -18.91 20.33
C ASP A 6 -29.25 -19.02 19.86
N ALA A 7 -28.63 -17.87 19.60
CA ALA A 7 -27.18 -17.70 19.71
C ALA A 7 -26.90 -16.18 19.75
N GLY A 8 -27.01 -15.63 20.96
CA GLY A 8 -26.66 -14.25 21.25
C GLY A 8 -25.20 -13.92 20.94
N ASP A 9 -25.03 -12.78 20.31
CA ASP A 9 -24.05 -11.71 20.55
C ASP A 9 -22.85 -11.99 21.48
N SER A 10 -22.02 -12.99 21.16
CA SER A 10 -20.81 -13.33 21.93
C SER A 10 -19.50 -12.88 21.27
N GLY A 11 -19.59 -12.30 20.07
CA GLY A 11 -18.43 -11.82 19.31
C GLY A 11 -18.03 -10.40 19.67
N PHE A 12 -19.00 -9.49 19.80
CA PHE A 12 -18.75 -8.07 20.08
C PHE A 12 -18.47 -7.81 21.57
N GLU A 13 -19.19 -8.49 22.48
CA GLU A 13 -18.90 -8.40 23.93
C GLU A 13 -17.51 -8.94 24.30
N ARG A 14 -17.00 -9.95 23.59
CA ARG A 14 -15.61 -10.45 23.77
C ARG A 14 -14.55 -9.43 23.35
N PHE A 15 -14.88 -8.56 22.40
CA PHE A 15 -13.98 -7.53 21.90
C PHE A 15 -13.96 -6.29 22.81
N GLU A 16 -15.12 -5.87 23.32
CA GLU A 16 -15.23 -4.81 24.34
C GLU A 16 -14.54 -5.23 25.65
N HIS A 17 -14.71 -6.48 26.10
CA HIS A 17 -14.04 -6.99 27.31
C HIS A 17 -12.51 -7.12 27.16
N PHE A 18 -11.99 -7.21 25.92
CA PHE A 18 -10.55 -7.17 25.64
C PHE A 18 -9.98 -5.75 25.74
N LEU A 19 -10.77 -4.73 25.37
CA LEU A 19 -10.35 -3.32 25.43
C LEU A 19 -10.45 -2.73 26.85
N GLU A 20 -11.34 -3.23 27.71
CA GLU A 20 -11.47 -2.77 29.10
C GLU A 20 -10.39 -3.32 30.07
N GLN A 21 -9.63 -4.35 29.69
CA GLN A 21 -8.60 -4.95 30.57
C GLN A 21 -7.28 -4.17 30.67
N TRP A 22 -7.12 -3.07 29.94
CA TRP A 22 -5.89 -2.26 30.01
C TRP A 22 -6.15 -0.91 30.68
N SER A 23 -6.18 -0.93 32.01
CA SER A 23 -6.18 0.30 32.79
C SER A 23 -4.79 0.94 32.79
N ARG A 24 -4.73 2.27 32.60
CA ARG A 24 -3.48 3.08 32.66
C ARG A 24 -2.67 2.88 33.96
N ARG A 25 -3.25 2.29 35.01
CA ARG A 25 -2.56 1.97 36.28
C ARG A 25 -1.64 0.75 36.19
N ASP A 26 -1.88 -0.21 35.29
CA ASP A 26 -1.03 -1.41 35.18
C ASP A 26 0.22 -1.17 34.32
N PHE A 27 0.16 -0.20 33.39
CA PHE A 27 1.29 0.27 32.60
C PHE A 27 2.35 1.01 33.45
N LEU A 28 1.91 1.77 34.47
CA LEU A 28 2.80 2.53 35.36
C LEU A 28 3.43 1.68 36.48
N LYS A 29 2.77 0.58 36.89
CA LYS A 29 3.34 -0.36 37.87
C LYS A 29 4.50 -1.20 37.34
N ARG A 30 4.64 -1.32 36.01
CA ARG A 30 5.71 -2.11 35.37
C ARG A 30 6.88 -1.28 34.84
N THR A 31 6.83 0.05 34.91
CA THR A 31 7.88 0.95 34.41
C THR A 31 8.50 1.88 35.46
N GLY A 32 8.01 1.86 36.70
CA GLY A 32 8.55 2.66 37.81
C GLY A 32 9.21 1.81 38.89
N GLY A 33 10.54 1.68 38.86
CA GLY A 33 11.28 1.04 39.95
C GLY A 33 12.77 0.92 39.71
N ALA A 34 13.52 2.03 39.84
CA ALA A 34 14.83 2.06 40.47
C ALA A 34 15.42 3.49 40.39
N ALA A 35 15.07 4.31 41.39
CA ALA A 35 15.90 5.45 41.77
C ALA A 35 16.46 5.17 43.17
N ALA A 36 17.79 5.32 43.26
CA ALA A 36 18.62 5.52 44.45
C ALA A 36 18.89 4.33 45.40
N TYR A 37 20.17 3.97 45.53
CA TYR A 37 20.91 4.15 46.79
C TYR A 37 22.41 4.32 46.50
N LEU A 38 23.00 5.39 47.06
CA LEU A 38 24.44 5.65 47.16
C LEU A 38 25.06 4.79 48.29
N THR A 39 26.26 4.22 48.08
CA THR A 39 27.36 4.26 49.09
C THR A 39 28.74 3.84 48.53
N PHE A 40 29.65 4.83 48.54
CA PHE A 40 31.11 4.90 48.76
C PHE A 40 32.09 3.68 48.62
N LEU A 41 33.19 3.99 47.89
CA LEU A 41 34.63 3.66 48.04
C LEU A 41 35.27 2.37 47.46
N ALA A 42 36.20 2.64 46.53
CA ALA A 42 37.57 2.12 46.38
C ALA A 42 37.83 0.63 46.09
N GLY A 43 38.52 0.40 44.96
CA GLY A 43 39.47 -0.70 44.78
C GLY A 43 38.91 -1.87 43.99
N GLY A 44 39.66 -2.27 42.96
CA GLY A 44 39.25 -3.30 42.00
C GLY A 44 39.05 -4.68 42.61
N VAL A 45 38.32 -5.52 41.88
CA VAL A 45 38.63 -6.92 41.54
C VAL A 45 37.51 -7.40 40.60
N GLU A 46 37.93 -7.98 39.48
CA GLU A 46 37.08 -8.75 38.57
C GLU A 46 36.45 -9.93 39.33
N PHE A 47 35.14 -10.14 39.20
CA PHE A 47 34.56 -11.47 39.34
C PHE A 47 33.34 -11.64 38.43
N LEU A 48 33.42 -12.71 37.64
CA LEU A 48 32.37 -13.34 36.85
C LEU A 48 31.09 -13.55 37.68
N GLU A 49 29.96 -13.05 37.17
CA GLU A 49 28.62 -13.65 37.35
C GLU A 49 27.85 -13.36 36.06
N ALA A 50 27.67 -14.36 35.20
CA ALA A 50 26.60 -15.35 35.26
C ALA A 50 25.37 -14.89 34.45
N CYS A 51 24.98 -15.78 33.55
CA CYS A 51 23.86 -15.67 32.62
C CYS A 51 22.58 -15.14 33.28
N ALA A 52 22.27 -13.87 33.03
CA ALA A 52 20.90 -13.38 33.08
C ALA A 52 20.47 -13.11 31.65
N GLY A 53 19.65 -14.03 31.12
CA GLY A 53 18.98 -13.89 29.83
C GLY A 53 18.05 -12.69 29.84
N GLY A 54 18.61 -11.50 29.61
CA GLY A 54 17.88 -10.34 29.16
C GLY A 54 17.84 -10.40 27.64
N GLY A 55 16.78 -11.00 27.10
CA GLY A 55 16.41 -10.85 25.68
C GLY A 55 16.04 -9.40 25.41
N GLY A 56 17.02 -8.51 25.45
CA GLY A 56 16.89 -7.17 24.90
C GLY A 56 16.66 -7.35 23.42
N THR A 57 15.46 -6.98 22.96
CA THR A 57 15.18 -6.82 21.54
C THR A 57 16.18 -5.79 21.03
N GLN A 58 17.31 -6.24 20.49
CA GLN A 58 18.20 -5.38 19.73
C GLN A 58 17.38 -4.92 18.55
N SER A 59 16.89 -3.68 18.63
CA SER A 59 16.34 -2.99 17.47
C SER A 59 17.49 -2.86 16.49
N ALA A 60 17.59 -3.82 15.57
CA ALA A 60 18.65 -3.85 14.58
C ALA A 60 18.60 -2.53 13.79
N THR A 61 19.71 -1.80 13.77
CA THR A 61 19.80 -0.57 12.99
C THR A 61 19.56 -0.90 11.52
N PRO A 62 18.66 -0.19 10.82
CA PRO A 62 18.41 -0.42 9.40
C PRO A 62 19.71 -0.36 8.59
N LYS A 63 19.97 -1.38 7.78
CA LYS A 63 21.15 -1.47 6.91
C LYS A 63 20.77 -1.05 5.50
N LYS A 64 21.59 -0.20 4.89
CA LYS A 64 21.46 0.16 3.47
C LYS A 64 22.09 -0.91 2.59
N GLY A 65 21.47 -1.15 1.44
CA GLY A 65 21.97 -1.99 0.38
C GLY A 65 21.15 -3.27 0.20
N GLY A 66 21.50 -4.04 -0.83
CA GLY A 66 20.91 -5.35 -1.09
C GLY A 66 19.59 -5.25 -1.86
N HIS A 67 18.97 -6.41 -2.08
CA HIS A 67 17.72 -6.52 -2.81
C HIS A 67 16.74 -7.41 -2.04
N VAL A 68 15.47 -7.29 -2.40
CA VAL A 68 14.43 -8.24 -2.01
C VAL A 68 13.88 -8.91 -3.26
N VAL A 69 13.70 -10.22 -3.21
CA VAL A 69 13.02 -11.03 -4.22
C VAL A 69 11.66 -11.47 -3.69
N GLU A 70 10.61 -10.84 -4.21
CA GLU A 70 9.22 -11.15 -3.92
C GLU A 70 8.67 -12.14 -4.95
N GLY A 71 8.16 -13.29 -4.52
CA GLY A 71 7.44 -14.22 -5.37
C GLY A 71 5.99 -13.79 -5.61
N ASN A 72 5.52 -13.86 -6.85
CA ASN A 72 4.14 -13.63 -7.22
C ASN A 72 3.63 -14.73 -8.15
N ILE A 73 2.39 -15.18 -7.99
CA ILE A 73 1.82 -16.25 -8.83
C ILE A 73 1.33 -15.77 -10.19
N THR A 74 1.26 -14.45 -10.39
CA THR A 74 0.79 -13.83 -11.63
C THR A 74 1.74 -12.73 -12.08
N ASP A 75 1.91 -12.56 -13.40
CA ASP A 75 2.61 -11.42 -13.96
C ASP A 75 1.74 -10.15 -13.92
N ILE A 76 2.37 -8.98 -13.96
CA ILE A 76 1.67 -7.71 -14.14
C ILE A 76 1.10 -7.60 -15.56
N ARG A 77 0.17 -6.65 -15.74
CA ARG A 77 -0.45 -6.34 -17.03
C ARG A 77 -0.12 -4.93 -17.50
N THR A 78 0.03 -4.01 -16.56
CA THR A 78 0.33 -2.61 -16.82
C THR A 78 0.95 -1.96 -15.58
N LEU A 79 1.74 -0.91 -15.80
CA LEU A 79 2.31 -0.04 -14.76
C LEU A 79 1.60 1.33 -14.69
N ASN A 80 0.45 1.47 -15.35
CA ASN A 80 -0.37 2.68 -15.29
C ASN A 80 -1.46 2.53 -14.23
N SER A 81 -1.38 3.35 -13.18
CA SER A 81 -2.32 3.38 -12.06
C SER A 81 -3.77 3.61 -12.47
N MET A 82 -4.04 4.19 -13.64
CA MET A 82 -5.39 4.46 -14.12
C MET A 82 -5.90 3.39 -15.10
N LEU A 83 -5.06 2.45 -15.55
CA LEU A 83 -5.46 1.30 -16.39
C LEU A 83 -5.50 -0.04 -15.63
N SER A 84 -4.76 -0.17 -14.53
CA SER A 84 -4.68 -1.43 -13.79
C SER A 84 -6.00 -1.81 -13.12
N SER A 85 -6.34 -3.10 -13.14
CA SER A 85 -7.48 -3.70 -12.42
C SER A 85 -7.12 -5.02 -11.74
N ASP A 86 -5.84 -5.39 -11.69
CA ASP A 86 -5.34 -6.65 -11.15
C ASP A 86 -4.37 -6.42 -9.98
N THR A 87 -4.28 -7.39 -9.09
CA THR A 87 -3.51 -7.26 -7.84
C THR A 87 -2.01 -7.10 -8.10
N ALA A 88 -1.42 -7.92 -8.96
CA ALA A 88 0.03 -7.91 -9.22
C ALA A 88 0.50 -6.55 -9.76
N SER A 89 -0.22 -6.01 -10.75
CA SER A 89 0.08 -4.68 -11.28
C SER A 89 -0.04 -3.60 -10.20
N ASN A 90 -1.11 -3.61 -9.39
CA ASN A 90 -1.30 -2.61 -8.34
C ASN A 90 -0.23 -2.70 -7.23
N GLN A 91 0.29 -3.89 -6.93
CA GLN A 91 1.41 -4.06 -6.00
C GLN A 91 2.67 -3.35 -6.51
N VAL A 92 3.07 -3.60 -7.77
CA VAL A 92 4.25 -2.95 -8.36
C VAL A 92 4.02 -1.44 -8.52
N ILE A 93 2.83 -1.03 -8.96
CA ILE A 93 2.46 0.39 -9.06
C ILE A 93 2.59 1.09 -7.71
N GLY A 94 2.17 0.46 -6.60
CA GLY A 94 2.28 1.03 -5.25
C GLY A 94 3.72 1.25 -4.76
N LEU A 95 4.70 0.57 -5.36
CA LEU A 95 6.12 0.80 -5.09
C LEU A 95 6.71 1.94 -5.94
N MET A 96 6.02 2.32 -7.01
CA MET A 96 6.47 3.31 -7.98
C MET A 96 5.70 4.64 -7.89
N PHE A 97 4.44 4.61 -7.46
CA PHE A 97 3.58 5.78 -7.50
C PHE A 97 2.82 5.99 -6.19
N ASP A 98 2.99 7.17 -5.61
CA ASP A 98 2.18 7.62 -4.47
C ASP A 98 0.92 8.36 -4.95
N GLY A 99 -0.17 8.15 -4.23
CA GLY A 99 -1.40 8.95 -4.33
C GLY A 99 -1.37 10.20 -3.47
N LEU A 100 -2.52 10.89 -3.38
CA LEU A 100 -2.68 12.02 -2.45
C LEU A 100 -2.57 11.54 -1.00
N LEU A 101 -3.17 10.39 -0.71
CA LEU A 101 -3.18 9.73 0.59
C LEU A 101 -2.47 8.37 0.50
N ASN A 102 -2.11 7.85 1.66
CA ASN A 102 -1.72 6.46 1.86
C ASN A 102 -2.47 5.93 3.11
N GLN A 103 -2.20 4.70 3.51
CA GLN A 103 -2.83 4.05 4.64
C GLN A 103 -1.79 3.44 5.57
N LYS A 104 -2.06 3.49 6.87
CA LYS A 104 -1.31 2.75 7.89
C LYS A 104 -1.68 1.27 7.84
N LYS A 105 -0.90 0.44 8.56
CA LYS A 105 -1.18 -1.00 8.72
C LYS A 105 -2.58 -1.30 9.29
N ASN A 106 -3.14 -0.39 10.08
CA ASN A 106 -4.48 -0.52 10.65
C ASN A 106 -5.59 0.02 9.74
N GLY A 107 -5.27 0.47 8.52
CA GLY A 107 -6.23 1.03 7.56
C GLY A 107 -6.49 2.52 7.71
N ASP A 108 -5.96 3.19 8.73
CA ASP A 108 -6.13 4.64 8.88
C ASP A 108 -5.45 5.39 7.72
N LEU A 109 -6.18 6.32 7.12
CA LEU A 109 -5.64 7.20 6.09
C LEU A 109 -4.60 8.16 6.68
N ILE A 110 -3.54 8.40 5.90
CA ILE A 110 -2.48 9.36 6.16
C ILE A 110 -2.17 10.16 4.90
N GLY A 111 -1.60 11.35 5.06
CA GLY A 111 -1.15 12.16 3.93
C GLY A 111 0.07 11.54 3.23
N ALA A 112 0.02 11.41 1.91
CA ALA A 112 1.15 11.04 1.06
C ALA A 112 1.65 12.28 0.31
N LEU A 113 1.32 12.47 -0.97
CA LEU A 113 1.61 13.73 -1.65
C LEU A 113 0.86 14.91 -1.02
N ALA A 114 -0.35 14.66 -0.50
CA ALA A 114 -1.01 15.63 0.37
C ALA A 114 -0.34 15.64 1.74
N GLN A 115 -0.21 16.83 2.33
CA GLN A 115 0.37 17.00 3.66
C GLN A 115 -0.41 16.21 4.72
N ASP A 116 -1.74 16.29 4.66
CA ASP A 116 -2.69 15.72 5.62
C ASP A 116 -3.93 15.15 4.91
N VAL A 117 -4.68 14.31 5.63
CA VAL A 117 -6.02 13.88 5.22
C VAL A 117 -6.96 15.08 5.32
N PRO A 118 -7.66 15.49 4.24
CA PRO A 118 -8.52 16.67 4.30
C PRO A 118 -9.77 16.38 5.14
N LYS A 119 -10.25 17.40 5.83
CA LYS A 119 -11.61 17.38 6.39
C LYS A 119 -12.61 17.68 5.27
N PRO A 120 -13.75 16.99 5.23
CA PRO A 120 -14.84 17.38 4.33
C PRO A 120 -15.34 18.80 4.68
N SER A 121 -15.81 19.53 3.68
CA SER A 121 -16.58 20.76 3.88
C SER A 121 -17.85 20.52 4.69
N SER A 122 -18.50 21.60 5.14
CA SER A 122 -19.72 21.53 5.97
C SER A 122 -20.88 20.79 5.30
N ASP A 123 -20.94 20.79 3.97
CA ASP A 123 -21.93 20.04 3.17
C ASP A 123 -21.50 18.60 2.83
N GLY A 124 -20.27 18.20 3.18
CA GLY A 124 -19.73 16.88 2.88
C GLY A 124 -19.36 16.63 1.41
N LEU A 125 -19.38 17.67 0.57
CA LEU A 125 -19.23 17.54 -0.89
C LEU A 125 -17.88 18.02 -1.42
N THR A 126 -17.08 18.72 -0.62
CA THR A 126 -15.80 19.29 -1.05
C THR A 126 -14.65 18.81 -0.18
N TYR A 127 -13.58 18.37 -0.82
CA TYR A 127 -12.32 18.00 -0.20
C TYR A 127 -11.20 18.88 -0.75
N THR A 128 -10.50 19.60 0.13
CA THR A 128 -9.37 20.45 -0.26
C THR A 128 -8.07 19.84 0.23
N PHE A 129 -7.27 19.34 -0.70
CA PHE A 129 -5.94 18.82 -0.42
C PHE A 129 -4.90 19.92 -0.58
N LYS A 130 -3.93 19.93 0.33
CA LYS A 130 -2.72 20.74 0.24
C LYS A 130 -1.54 19.80 -0.01
N LEU A 131 -0.86 19.99 -1.14
CA LEU A 131 0.33 19.22 -1.48
C LEU A 131 1.50 19.64 -0.59
N ARG A 132 2.38 18.68 -0.29
CA ARG A 132 3.64 18.95 0.42
C ARG A 132 4.52 19.90 -0.39
N ASP A 133 5.40 20.60 0.32
CA ASP A 133 6.41 21.43 -0.32
C ASP A 133 7.51 20.60 -0.99
N ASN A 134 8.08 21.15 -2.07
CA ASN A 134 9.26 20.61 -2.76
C ASN A 134 9.11 19.19 -3.29
N LEU A 135 7.88 18.74 -3.57
CA LEU A 135 7.63 17.47 -4.22
C LEU A 135 8.23 17.45 -5.62
N LYS A 136 8.99 16.40 -5.94
CA LYS A 136 9.62 16.21 -7.24
C LYS A 136 9.38 14.79 -7.75
N TRP A 137 9.21 14.71 -9.05
CA TRP A 137 9.30 13.48 -9.82
C TRP A 137 10.76 12.99 -9.84
N SER A 138 10.96 11.72 -10.22
CA SER A 138 12.28 11.11 -10.34
C SER A 138 13.20 11.79 -11.37
N ASP A 139 12.62 12.52 -12.33
CA ASP A 139 13.35 13.34 -13.31
C ASP A 139 13.67 14.77 -12.82
N GLY A 140 13.28 15.09 -11.57
CA GLY A 140 13.53 16.38 -10.93
C GLY A 140 12.47 17.45 -11.20
N GLN A 141 11.49 17.22 -12.07
CA GLN A 141 10.38 18.16 -12.25
C GLN A 141 9.49 18.23 -11.02
N ALA A 142 8.88 19.39 -10.78
CA ALA A 142 7.98 19.56 -9.63
C ALA A 142 6.69 18.76 -9.83
N ILE A 143 6.22 18.09 -8.76
CA ILE A 143 4.87 17.52 -8.73
C ILE A 143 3.91 18.63 -8.32
N THR A 144 2.84 18.81 -9.08
CA THR A 144 1.87 19.89 -8.88
C THR A 144 0.43 19.39 -8.86
N ALA A 145 -0.48 20.26 -8.43
CA ALA A 145 -1.92 20.02 -8.46
C ALA A 145 -2.44 19.67 -9.87
N ASP A 146 -1.75 20.13 -10.91
CA ASP A 146 -2.07 19.82 -12.30
C ASP A 146 -1.84 18.34 -12.66
N ASP A 147 -0.82 17.69 -12.09
CA ASP A 147 -0.58 16.25 -12.27
C ASP A 147 -1.72 15.43 -11.65
N VAL A 148 -2.19 15.86 -10.48
CA VAL A 148 -3.33 15.27 -9.79
C VAL A 148 -4.58 15.41 -10.65
N LYS A 149 -4.91 16.65 -11.08
CA LYS A 149 -6.07 16.89 -11.94
C LYS A 149 -6.01 16.07 -13.22
N PHE A 150 -4.86 16.05 -13.89
CA PHE A 150 -4.65 15.24 -15.10
C PHE A 150 -4.96 13.76 -14.85
N THR A 151 -4.40 13.18 -13.78
CA THR A 151 -4.55 11.75 -13.44
C THR A 151 -6.02 11.35 -13.30
N TYR A 152 -6.79 12.08 -12.48
CA TYR A 152 -8.20 11.76 -12.28
C TYR A 152 -9.05 12.08 -13.51
N ALA A 153 -8.74 13.16 -14.24
CA ALA A 153 -9.45 13.54 -15.47
C ALA A 153 -9.44 12.43 -16.52
N LEU A 154 -8.39 11.60 -16.57
CA LEU A 154 -8.34 10.44 -17.47
C LEU A 154 -9.57 9.53 -17.34
N ALA A 155 -10.12 9.41 -16.13
CA ALA A 155 -11.26 8.55 -15.85
C ALA A 155 -12.61 9.28 -15.82
N TYR A 156 -12.70 10.55 -15.42
CA TYR A 156 -14.01 11.22 -15.31
C TYR A 156 -14.31 12.24 -16.42
N ASP A 157 -13.29 12.79 -17.09
CA ASP A 157 -13.47 13.86 -18.08
C ASP A 157 -13.84 13.30 -19.47
N PRO A 158 -14.88 13.85 -20.15
CA PRO A 158 -15.26 13.46 -21.51
C PRO A 158 -14.14 13.60 -22.56
N GLN A 159 -13.19 14.50 -22.37
CA GLN A 159 -12.03 14.64 -23.26
C GLN A 159 -11.25 13.34 -23.39
N TYR A 160 -11.20 12.54 -22.32
CA TYR A 160 -10.49 11.27 -22.27
C TYR A 160 -11.43 10.07 -22.45
N LYS A 161 -12.63 10.23 -23.02
CA LYS A 161 -13.62 9.13 -23.17
C LYS A 161 -13.07 7.86 -23.81
N ASP A 162 -12.06 7.98 -24.68
CA ASP A 162 -11.44 6.85 -25.38
C ASP A 162 -10.30 6.19 -24.57
N PHE A 163 -9.96 6.72 -23.39
CA PHE A 163 -9.08 6.07 -22.42
C PHE A 163 -9.84 4.99 -21.64
N ALA A 164 -9.36 3.76 -21.67
CA ALA A 164 -10.07 2.58 -21.18
C ALA A 164 -9.86 2.35 -19.67
N SER A 165 -10.00 3.40 -18.86
CA SER A 165 -9.84 3.28 -17.41
C SER A 165 -10.95 2.40 -16.80
N PRO A 166 -10.62 1.33 -16.06
CA PRO A 166 -11.60 0.56 -15.30
C PRO A 166 -12.26 1.39 -14.17
N ARG A 167 -11.68 2.53 -13.81
CA ARG A 167 -12.18 3.44 -12.76
C ARG A 167 -13.23 4.42 -13.27
N ARG A 168 -13.45 4.51 -14.59
CA ARG A 168 -14.34 5.51 -15.23
C ARG A 168 -15.74 5.50 -14.64
N GLY A 169 -16.36 4.31 -14.54
CA GLY A 169 -17.73 4.20 -14.02
C GLY A 169 -17.90 4.74 -12.60
N ASP A 170 -16.86 4.57 -11.77
CA ASP A 170 -16.87 5.02 -10.38
C ASP A 170 -16.53 6.52 -10.28
N LEU A 171 -15.41 6.94 -10.90
CA LEU A 171 -14.94 8.32 -10.84
C LEU A 171 -15.90 9.30 -11.54
N SER A 172 -16.48 8.95 -12.70
CA SER A 172 -17.51 9.77 -13.36
C SER A 172 -18.80 9.88 -12.53
N LYS A 173 -19.09 8.91 -11.67
CA LYS A 173 -20.27 8.94 -10.81
C LYS A 173 -20.06 9.87 -9.63
N TYR A 174 -18.87 9.86 -9.02
CA TYR A 174 -18.62 10.54 -7.75
C TYR A 174 -17.90 11.89 -7.86
N ILE A 175 -17.11 12.15 -8.91
CA ILE A 175 -16.40 13.42 -9.09
C ILE A 175 -17.21 14.36 -9.98
N ALA A 176 -17.55 15.53 -9.44
CA ALA A 176 -18.17 16.62 -10.19
C ALA A 176 -17.12 17.53 -10.84
N SER A 177 -16.09 17.93 -10.09
CA SER A 177 -14.96 18.70 -10.62
C SER A 177 -13.70 18.52 -9.78
N ILE A 178 -12.56 18.80 -10.42
CA ILE A 178 -11.27 19.00 -9.75
C ILE A 178 -10.70 20.34 -10.19
N ASP A 179 -10.57 21.24 -9.23
CA ASP A 179 -10.06 22.59 -9.42
C ASP A 179 -8.66 22.73 -8.79
N THR A 180 -7.78 23.46 -9.48
CA THR A 180 -6.38 23.66 -9.08
C THR A 180 -6.08 25.16 -9.00
N PRO A 181 -6.57 25.86 -7.94
CA PRO A 181 -6.47 27.32 -7.86
C PRO A 181 -5.01 27.82 -7.78
N ASP A 182 -4.10 26.95 -7.37
CA ASP A 182 -2.66 27.17 -7.36
C ASP A 182 -1.93 25.81 -7.52
N PRO A 183 -0.60 25.80 -7.77
CA PRO A 183 0.15 24.57 -8.00
C PRO A 183 0.17 23.56 -6.84
N LYS A 184 -0.28 23.92 -5.63
CA LYS A 184 -0.23 23.08 -4.43
C LYS A 184 -1.61 22.80 -3.83
N THR A 185 -2.67 23.25 -4.46
CA THR A 185 -4.04 23.07 -3.95
C THR A 185 -4.86 22.27 -4.94
N VAL A 186 -5.45 21.18 -4.47
CA VAL A 186 -6.42 20.38 -5.24
C VAL A 186 -7.75 20.44 -4.52
N VAL A 187 -8.77 20.97 -5.19
CA VAL A 187 -10.15 21.04 -4.67
C VAL A 187 -10.98 20.04 -5.44
N VAL A 188 -11.37 18.96 -4.78
CA VAL A 188 -12.24 17.92 -5.35
C VAL A 188 -13.66 18.16 -4.87
N LYS A 189 -14.58 18.34 -5.82
CA LYS A 189 -16.02 18.40 -5.55
C LYS A 189 -16.68 17.09 -5.95
N THR A 190 -17.47 16.51 -5.07
CA THR A 190 -18.23 15.30 -5.35
C THR A 190 -19.65 15.63 -5.78
N THR A 191 -20.26 14.74 -6.56
CA THR A 191 -21.65 14.85 -7.02
C THR A 191 -22.66 14.60 -5.90
N GLN A 192 -22.25 13.84 -4.88
CA GLN A 192 -23.06 13.45 -3.73
C GLN A 192 -22.14 13.15 -2.53
N VAL A 193 -22.72 13.13 -1.33
CA VAL A 193 -22.00 12.73 -0.12
C VAL A 193 -21.65 11.24 -0.24
N TYR A 194 -20.37 10.92 -0.16
CA TYR A 194 -19.87 9.55 -0.22
C TYR A 194 -18.80 9.36 0.84
N ALA A 195 -19.20 8.79 1.98
CA ALA A 195 -18.35 8.64 3.16
C ALA A 195 -16.97 7.98 2.88
N PRO A 196 -16.86 6.91 2.06
CA PRO A 196 -15.57 6.28 1.80
C PRO A 196 -14.78 6.94 0.66
N PHE A 197 -15.19 8.12 0.16
CA PHE A 197 -14.55 8.78 -1.00
C PHE A 197 -13.03 8.84 -0.89
N LEU A 198 -12.51 9.29 0.26
CA LEU A 198 -11.07 9.42 0.50
C LEU A 198 -10.35 8.06 0.48
N ALA A 199 -10.94 7.02 1.07
CA ALA A 199 -10.33 5.69 1.13
C ALA A 199 -10.35 4.98 -0.23
N SER A 200 -11.43 5.15 -1.00
CA SER A 200 -11.60 4.51 -2.30
C SER A 200 -10.82 5.21 -3.42
N HIS A 201 -10.63 6.53 -3.33
CA HIS A 201 -10.09 7.32 -4.45
C HIS A 201 -8.81 8.07 -4.13
N GLY A 202 -8.48 8.30 -2.86
CA GLY A 202 -7.29 9.08 -2.45
C GLY A 202 -5.96 8.34 -2.61
N LEU A 203 -6.00 7.02 -2.81
CA LEU A 203 -4.83 6.14 -2.86
C LEU A 203 -4.31 5.91 -4.29
N TYR A 204 -4.99 6.42 -5.32
CA TYR A 204 -4.55 6.21 -6.71
C TYR A 204 -3.23 6.94 -6.98
N GLY A 205 -2.24 6.18 -7.47
CA GLY A 205 -0.93 6.73 -7.84
C GLY A 205 -1.06 7.85 -8.87
N ILE A 206 -0.46 8.99 -8.59
CA ILE A 206 -0.49 10.16 -9.48
C ILE A 206 0.42 9.90 -10.68
N LEU A 207 -0.04 10.30 -11.87
CA LEU A 207 0.66 10.16 -13.13
C LEU A 207 1.30 11.49 -13.58
N PRO A 208 2.49 11.47 -14.21
CA PRO A 208 3.20 12.67 -14.64
C PRO A 208 2.54 13.31 -15.86
N LYS A 209 1.90 14.48 -15.68
CA LYS A 209 1.24 15.22 -16.77
C LYS A 209 2.24 15.65 -17.83
N HIS A 210 3.46 16.00 -17.46
CA HIS A 210 4.48 16.43 -18.43
C HIS A 210 4.96 15.30 -19.36
N VAL A 211 4.78 14.04 -18.97
CA VAL A 211 5.11 12.87 -19.82
C VAL A 211 3.91 12.46 -20.67
N LEU A 212 2.71 12.44 -20.09
CA LEU A 212 1.52 11.83 -20.69
C LEU A 212 0.50 12.84 -21.23
N GLY A 213 0.57 14.10 -20.81
CA GLY A 213 -0.47 15.12 -21.03
C GLY A 213 -0.66 15.57 -22.48
N ASN A 214 0.31 15.27 -23.35
CA ASN A 214 0.21 15.55 -24.80
C ASN A 214 -0.45 14.41 -25.58
N LEU A 215 -0.72 13.26 -24.94
CA LEU A 215 -1.37 12.12 -25.57
C LEU A 215 -2.90 12.25 -25.42
N ASP A 216 -3.61 11.89 -26.48
CA ASP A 216 -5.07 11.74 -26.40
C ASP A 216 -5.47 10.46 -25.66
N GLY A 217 -6.76 10.34 -25.34
CA GLY A 217 -7.29 9.19 -24.60
C GLY A 217 -7.01 7.84 -25.27
N LYS A 218 -7.00 7.78 -26.61
CA LYS A 218 -6.77 6.55 -27.36
C LYS A 218 -5.28 6.16 -27.30
N ALA A 219 -4.38 7.11 -27.53
CA ALA A 219 -2.94 6.92 -27.51
C ALA A 219 -2.43 6.54 -26.11
N LEU A 220 -3.06 7.08 -25.05
CA LEU A 220 -2.74 6.72 -23.66
C LEU A 220 -2.93 5.23 -23.36
N ASN A 221 -3.83 4.52 -24.05
CA ASN A 221 -4.03 3.08 -23.82
C ASN A 221 -2.82 2.22 -24.23
N SER A 222 -2.02 2.70 -25.19
CA SER A 222 -0.87 1.98 -25.75
C SER A 222 0.46 2.70 -25.53
N ALA A 223 0.51 3.70 -24.64
CA ALA A 223 1.73 4.42 -24.33
C ALA A 223 2.80 3.48 -23.76
N GLU A 224 4.06 3.65 -24.18
CA GLU A 224 5.19 2.85 -23.68
C GLU A 224 5.33 2.94 -22.15
N PHE A 225 4.95 4.10 -21.58
CA PHE A 225 4.83 4.31 -20.14
C PHE A 225 4.06 3.19 -19.43
N ASN A 226 3.02 2.61 -20.05
CA ASN A 226 2.19 1.57 -19.45
C ASN A 226 2.92 0.25 -19.23
N SER A 227 4.11 0.05 -19.83
CA SER A 227 4.97 -1.13 -19.65
C SER A 227 6.36 -0.80 -19.09
N GLY A 228 6.73 0.48 -19.05
CA GLY A 228 8.02 0.92 -18.51
C GLY A 228 8.04 2.41 -18.18
N PRO A 229 7.48 2.83 -17.03
CA PRO A 229 7.47 4.23 -16.62
C PRO A 229 8.90 4.72 -16.34
N THR A 230 9.32 5.78 -17.02
CA THR A 230 10.63 6.41 -16.79
C THR A 230 10.59 7.48 -15.70
N VAL A 231 9.39 8.02 -15.42
CA VAL A 231 9.17 9.08 -14.43
C VAL A 231 8.16 8.61 -13.39
N VAL A 232 8.58 8.65 -12.12
CA VAL A 232 7.85 8.12 -10.97
C VAL A 232 7.96 9.06 -9.77
N ASN A 233 7.07 8.94 -8.78
CA ASN A 233 7.10 9.73 -7.54
C ASN A 233 7.21 8.88 -6.27
N GLY A 234 7.28 7.56 -6.40
CA GLY A 234 7.36 6.60 -5.30
C GLY A 234 8.80 6.20 -4.92
N PRO A 235 8.93 5.25 -3.98
CA PRO A 235 10.21 4.82 -3.42
C PRO A 235 11.12 4.08 -4.41
N PHE A 236 10.57 3.44 -5.44
CA PHE A 236 11.34 2.71 -6.44
C PHE A 236 11.02 3.18 -7.86
N LYS A 237 12.02 3.11 -8.74
CA LYS A 237 11.93 3.40 -10.18
C LYS A 237 11.91 2.10 -10.97
N PHE A 238 11.28 2.12 -12.13
CA PHE A 238 11.30 1.00 -13.06
C PHE A 238 12.73 0.74 -13.57
N LYS A 239 13.14 -0.53 -13.63
CA LYS A 239 14.39 -0.95 -14.29
C LYS A 239 14.12 -1.85 -15.49
N SER A 240 13.37 -2.93 -15.30
CA SER A 240 13.03 -3.86 -16.39
C SER A 240 11.76 -4.67 -16.11
N TRP A 241 11.15 -5.17 -17.17
CA TRP A 241 10.06 -6.14 -17.10
C TRP A 241 10.30 -7.24 -18.14
N ASP A 242 10.76 -8.39 -17.64
CA ASP A 242 10.93 -9.62 -18.40
C ASP A 242 9.62 -10.40 -18.31
N LYS A 243 8.75 -10.24 -19.32
CA LYS A 243 7.38 -10.76 -19.30
C LYS A 243 7.32 -12.25 -18.98
N GLY A 244 6.47 -12.59 -18.02
CA GLY A 244 6.29 -13.94 -17.49
C GLY A 244 7.43 -14.43 -16.59
N GLN A 245 8.45 -13.62 -16.32
CA GLN A 245 9.61 -13.99 -15.50
C GLN A 245 9.77 -13.07 -14.30
N GLN A 246 10.00 -11.78 -14.51
CA GLN A 246 10.24 -10.85 -13.40
C GLN A 246 10.06 -9.37 -13.78
N VAL A 247 9.75 -8.56 -12.76
CA VAL A 247 9.82 -7.10 -12.81
C VAL A 247 10.91 -6.66 -11.84
N THR A 248 11.85 -5.86 -12.31
CA THR A 248 12.89 -5.29 -11.46
C THR A 248 12.66 -3.79 -11.29
N LEU A 249 12.68 -3.35 -10.04
CA LEU A 249 12.71 -1.96 -9.65
C LEU A 249 14.04 -1.62 -8.97
N GLU A 250 14.45 -0.37 -9.10
CA GLU A 250 15.66 0.16 -8.45
C GLU A 250 15.31 1.31 -7.51
N ARG A 251 16.14 1.52 -6.50
CA ARG A 251 15.99 2.60 -5.51
C ARG A 251 15.76 3.97 -6.17
N ASN A 252 14.78 4.72 -5.67
CA ASN A 252 14.62 6.12 -5.99
C ASN A 252 15.28 7.01 -4.92
N ASP A 253 16.49 7.50 -5.19
CA ASP A 253 17.21 8.38 -4.25
C ASP A 253 16.56 9.76 -4.07
N SER A 254 15.72 10.19 -5.02
CA SER A 254 14.99 11.47 -4.94
C SER A 254 13.59 11.34 -4.33
N TYR A 255 13.25 10.17 -3.78
CA TYR A 255 11.94 9.96 -3.16
C TYR A 255 11.69 10.93 -2.01
N TRP A 256 10.56 11.66 -2.07
CA TRP A 256 10.19 12.70 -1.11
C TRP A 256 10.03 12.17 0.32
N GLY A 257 9.63 10.90 0.49
CA GLY A 257 9.49 10.23 1.77
C GLY A 257 10.81 9.69 2.36
N GLY A 258 11.93 9.91 1.66
CA GLY A 258 13.25 9.40 2.02
C GLY A 258 13.60 8.10 1.29
N ALA A 259 14.77 8.05 0.67
CA ALA A 259 15.21 6.90 -0.14
C ALA A 259 15.09 5.56 0.62
N PRO A 260 14.57 4.49 -0.02
CA PRO A 260 14.47 3.17 0.60
C PRO A 260 15.82 2.65 1.12
N TYR A 261 15.83 1.69 2.03
CA TYR A 261 17.09 1.06 2.45
C TYR A 261 17.61 0.03 1.45
N LEU A 262 16.75 -0.54 0.62
CA LEU A 262 17.08 -1.54 -0.40
C LEU A 262 17.53 -0.88 -1.71
N ASP A 263 18.48 -1.49 -2.41
CA ASP A 263 18.92 -1.07 -3.74
C ASP A 263 17.92 -1.49 -4.82
N GLN A 264 17.29 -2.66 -4.66
CA GLN A 264 16.37 -3.21 -5.64
C GLN A 264 15.19 -3.95 -5.01
N TRP A 265 14.08 -3.94 -5.73
CA TRP A 265 12.92 -4.80 -5.49
C TRP A 265 12.67 -5.63 -6.74
N ILE A 266 12.65 -6.96 -6.61
CA ILE A 266 12.46 -7.88 -7.73
C ILE A 266 11.18 -8.66 -7.47
N MET A 267 10.17 -8.46 -8.31
CA MET A 267 8.98 -9.30 -8.32
C MET A 267 9.21 -10.46 -9.30
N LYS A 268 9.37 -11.68 -8.81
CA LYS A 268 9.56 -12.91 -9.61
C LYS A 268 8.23 -13.63 -9.82
N VAL A 269 7.92 -13.95 -11.07
CA VAL A 269 6.67 -14.61 -11.46
C VAL A 269 6.83 -16.12 -11.42
N LEU A 270 6.04 -16.77 -10.55
CA LEU A 270 6.06 -18.21 -10.30
C LEU A 270 4.62 -18.74 -10.27
N PRO A 271 4.07 -19.15 -11.42
CA PRO A 271 2.68 -19.59 -11.52
C PRO A 271 2.34 -20.86 -10.70
N ASP A 272 3.37 -21.59 -10.25
CA ASP A 272 3.24 -22.79 -9.44
C ASP A 272 3.54 -22.48 -7.95
N SER A 273 2.53 -22.65 -7.09
CA SER A 273 2.64 -22.32 -5.66
C SER A 273 3.57 -23.26 -4.88
N VAL A 274 3.77 -24.49 -5.37
CA VAL A 274 4.71 -25.46 -4.77
C VAL A 274 6.16 -25.05 -5.08
N ALA A 275 6.44 -24.64 -6.32
CA ALA A 275 7.73 -24.09 -6.71
C ALA A 275 8.06 -22.82 -5.93
N LEU A 276 7.09 -21.92 -5.75
CA LEU A 276 7.23 -20.72 -4.92
C LEU A 276 7.58 -21.09 -3.47
N THR A 277 6.82 -22.02 -2.87
CA THR A 277 7.09 -22.54 -1.51
C THR A 277 8.50 -23.11 -1.39
N ASN A 278 8.97 -23.87 -2.39
CA ASN A 278 10.31 -24.44 -2.39
C ASN A 278 11.39 -23.36 -2.50
N GLN A 279 11.18 -22.32 -3.31
CA GLN A 279 12.14 -21.22 -3.44
C GLN A 279 12.21 -20.33 -2.19
N LEU A 280 11.11 -20.23 -1.42
CA LEU A 280 11.15 -19.62 -0.08
C LEU A 280 12.04 -20.45 0.88
N LYS A 281 11.94 -21.78 0.84
CA LYS A 281 12.77 -22.66 1.70
C LYS A 281 14.25 -22.58 1.36
N THR A 282 14.59 -22.48 0.07
CA THR A 282 15.99 -22.38 -0.38
C THR A 282 16.59 -20.98 -0.25
N GLY A 283 15.77 -19.96 0.05
CA GLY A 283 16.20 -18.56 0.12
C GLY A 283 16.39 -17.90 -1.25
N GLU A 284 15.88 -18.51 -2.32
CA GLU A 284 15.80 -17.86 -3.64
C GLU A 284 14.73 -16.76 -3.68
N LEU A 285 13.71 -16.86 -2.83
CA LEU A 285 12.73 -15.83 -2.56
C LEU A 285 12.88 -15.37 -1.11
N ASP A 286 12.79 -14.05 -0.90
CA ASP A 286 12.80 -13.45 0.43
C ASP A 286 11.37 -13.36 0.99
N ILE A 287 10.39 -13.09 0.13
CA ILE A 287 8.98 -12.87 0.51
C ILE A 287 8.08 -13.49 -0.56
N GLY A 288 6.92 -14.02 -0.18
CA GLY A 288 5.92 -14.46 -1.15
C GLY A 288 4.65 -14.99 -0.48
N PRO A 289 3.54 -15.10 -1.22
CA PRO A 289 2.33 -15.73 -0.73
C PRO A 289 2.57 -17.23 -0.54
N VAL A 290 1.90 -17.81 0.45
CA VAL A 290 1.99 -19.25 0.76
C VAL A 290 0.62 -19.88 0.51
N ASP A 291 0.61 -21.01 -0.19
CA ASP A 291 -0.59 -21.82 -0.32
C ASP A 291 -1.04 -22.34 1.06
N PRO A 292 -2.32 -22.23 1.44
CA PRO A 292 -2.79 -22.67 2.75
C PRO A 292 -2.45 -24.14 3.06
N GLY A 293 -2.47 -25.03 2.06
CA GLY A 293 -2.10 -26.44 2.22
C GLY A 293 -0.60 -26.66 2.44
N GLN A 294 0.24 -25.67 2.15
CA GLN A 294 1.69 -25.69 2.41
C GLN A 294 2.09 -24.91 3.67
N PHE A 295 1.17 -24.16 4.29
CA PHE A 295 1.48 -23.24 5.38
C PHE A 295 2.09 -23.95 6.61
N ASP A 296 1.49 -25.06 7.04
CA ASP A 296 1.99 -25.82 8.19
C ASP A 296 3.37 -26.44 7.93
N ASN A 297 3.67 -26.80 6.67
CA ASN A 297 4.98 -27.33 6.29
C ASN A 297 6.10 -26.27 6.36
N LEU A 298 5.76 -24.98 6.29
CA LEU A 298 6.73 -23.89 6.37
C LEU A 298 7.00 -23.46 7.82
N LYS A 299 6.06 -23.68 8.75
CA LYS A 299 6.26 -23.37 10.18
C LYS A 299 7.46 -24.10 10.80
N THR A 300 7.81 -25.27 10.26
CA THR A 300 8.94 -26.08 10.72
C THR A 300 10.26 -25.77 10.01
N THR A 301 10.25 -24.85 9.03
CA THR A 301 11.45 -24.46 8.29
C THR A 301 12.13 -23.29 9.00
N GLU A 302 13.29 -23.52 9.64
CA GLU A 302 13.99 -22.51 10.45
C GLU A 302 14.37 -21.23 9.68
N SER A 303 14.59 -21.32 8.36
CA SER A 303 14.94 -20.19 7.50
C SER A 303 13.76 -19.30 7.10
N VAL A 304 12.52 -19.70 7.40
CA VAL A 304 11.31 -19.00 6.94
C VAL A 304 10.48 -18.56 8.14
N THR A 305 10.20 -17.26 8.22
CA THR A 305 9.19 -16.74 9.14
C THR A 305 7.84 -16.70 8.44
N THR A 306 6.85 -17.44 8.95
CA THR A 306 5.48 -17.42 8.44
C THR A 306 4.64 -16.40 9.21
N THR A 307 3.76 -15.69 8.51
CA THR A 307 2.80 -14.76 9.12
C THR A 307 1.41 -15.07 8.56
N GLU A 308 0.44 -15.26 9.45
CA GLU A 308 -0.96 -15.47 9.09
C GLU A 308 -1.78 -14.25 9.50
N PHE A 309 -2.64 -13.78 8.60
CA PHE A 309 -3.59 -12.71 8.89
C PHE A 309 -4.82 -12.83 7.98
N PRO A 310 -6.00 -12.38 8.44
CA PRO A 310 -7.19 -12.33 7.60
C PRO A 310 -6.97 -11.34 6.46
N VAL A 311 -7.13 -11.78 5.22
CA VAL A 311 -7.19 -10.89 4.05
C VAL A 311 -8.65 -10.50 3.79
N PRO A 312 -8.95 -9.23 3.47
CA PRO A 312 -10.32 -8.78 3.17
C PRO A 312 -10.72 -9.18 1.73
N THR A 313 -10.54 -10.45 1.38
CA THR A 313 -10.84 -10.99 0.05
C THR A 313 -12.07 -11.88 0.14
N LEU A 314 -13.04 -11.64 -0.74
CA LEU A 314 -14.18 -12.53 -0.94
C LEU A 314 -14.04 -13.24 -2.29
N SER A 315 -14.02 -14.57 -2.27
CA SER A 315 -14.14 -15.38 -3.49
C SER A 315 -15.58 -15.88 -3.60
N SER A 316 -16.24 -15.58 -4.71
CA SER A 316 -17.61 -16.04 -4.97
C SER A 316 -17.72 -16.69 -6.34
N LEU A 317 -18.57 -17.72 -6.43
CA LEU A 317 -19.00 -18.29 -7.70
C LEU A 317 -20.31 -17.60 -8.08
N CYS A 318 -20.27 -16.75 -9.12
CA CYS A 318 -21.48 -16.12 -9.64
C CYS A 318 -22.00 -16.94 -10.84
N PRO A 319 -23.05 -17.77 -10.69
CA PRO A 319 -23.66 -18.45 -11.82
C PRO A 319 -24.21 -17.42 -12.81
N ARG A 320 -24.03 -17.67 -14.11
CA ARG A 320 -24.57 -16.82 -15.18
C ARG A 320 -26.10 -16.86 -15.10
N SER A 321 -26.74 -15.72 -14.85
CA SER A 321 -28.21 -15.63 -14.90
C SER A 321 -28.68 -16.05 -16.30
N PRO A 322 -29.70 -16.93 -16.43
CA PRO A 322 -30.31 -17.21 -17.73
C PRO A 322 -30.81 -15.89 -18.31
N SER A 323 -30.39 -15.58 -19.53
CA SER A 323 -30.92 -14.44 -20.28
C SER A 323 -32.43 -14.66 -20.45
N THR A 324 -33.24 -13.73 -19.99
CA THR A 324 -34.67 -13.71 -20.30
C THR A 324 -34.82 -13.82 -21.82
N PRO A 325 -35.58 -14.79 -22.35
CA PRO A 325 -35.82 -14.86 -23.79
C PRO A 325 -36.52 -13.58 -24.21
N THR A 326 -35.94 -12.85 -25.15
CA THR A 326 -36.62 -11.76 -25.85
C THR A 326 -37.75 -12.41 -26.67
N THR A 327 -39.00 -12.21 -26.25
CA THR A 327 -40.20 -12.55 -27.05
C THR A 327 -40.35 -11.64 -28.24
#